data_AF-A0A925D592-F1
#
_entry.id   AF-A0A925D592-F1
#
_cell.length_a   1.000
_cell.length_b   1.000
_cell.length_c   1.000
_cell.angle_alpha   90.00
_cell.angle_beta   90.00
_cell.angle_gamma   90.00
#
_symmetry.space_group_name_H-M   'P 1'
#
loop_
_entity.id
_entity.type
_entity.pdbx_description
1 polymer ?
#
loop_
_entity_poly.entity_id
_entity_poly.type
_entity_poly.pdbx_seq_one_letter_code
_entity_poly.pdbx_strand_id
1 'polypeptide(L)'
;IKKGWMEHLEAYKDHCIDQVLSILSAGHDIKCMFTTPKLLEALCTKLEKQGKNFKDTGITGIFSGGTEFTPQFTRFCIEEYFGGSPKESGIYMTPTYGNTLMGLACSKPVGAADGYKITYYAPQPRAVIEVVDFDDPLKVVPHGDSGRVKLTTLTKELFVPGFLERDEGEREQPYAKYPWDGISGVKPWRGIAATTTVGVY
;
A
#
# COMPACT_ATOMS: atom_id res chain seq x y z
N ILE A 1 -12.46 -6.28 -16.74
CA ILE A 1 -13.46 -5.47 -16.00
C ILE A 1 -14.38 -4.69 -16.95
N LYS A 2 -13.94 -3.65 -17.68
CA LYS A 2 -14.83 -2.90 -18.61
C LYS A 2 -15.51 -3.74 -19.69
N LYS A 3 -14.88 -4.83 -20.13
CA LYS A 3 -15.47 -5.80 -21.08
C LYS A 3 -16.39 -6.85 -20.44
N GLY A 4 -16.60 -6.82 -19.12
CA GLY A 4 -17.43 -7.80 -18.38
C GLY A 4 -16.83 -9.20 -18.21
N TRP A 5 -15.60 -9.44 -18.68
CA TRP A 5 -14.93 -10.74 -18.65
C TRP A 5 -14.40 -11.10 -17.25
N MET A 6 -15.30 -11.37 -16.31
CA MET A 6 -14.93 -11.67 -14.93
C MET A 6 -14.19 -13.01 -14.79
N GLU A 7 -14.59 -14.03 -15.54
CA GLU A 7 -13.92 -15.34 -15.55
C GLU A 7 -12.44 -15.23 -15.96
N HIS A 8 -12.14 -14.42 -16.98
CA HIS A 8 -10.76 -14.20 -17.40
C HIS A 8 -9.93 -13.44 -16.35
N LEU A 9 -10.55 -12.55 -15.58
CA LEU A 9 -9.88 -11.85 -14.49
C LEU A 9 -9.52 -12.81 -13.36
N GLU A 10 -10.45 -13.68 -13.00
CA GLU A 10 -10.23 -14.72 -11.99
C GLU A 10 -9.18 -15.73 -12.45
N ALA A 11 -9.25 -16.19 -13.70
CA ALA A 11 -8.23 -17.08 -14.28
C ALA A 11 -6.83 -16.42 -14.32
N TYR A 12 -6.75 -15.12 -14.60
CA TYR A 12 -5.48 -14.39 -14.54
C TYR A 12 -4.94 -14.28 -13.11
N LYS A 13 -5.81 -13.99 -12.13
CA LYS A 13 -5.44 -13.98 -10.71
C LYS A 13 -4.90 -15.34 -10.28
N ASP A 14 -5.61 -16.43 -10.59
CA ASP A 14 -5.18 -17.79 -10.28
C ASP A 14 -3.83 -18.12 -10.93
N HIS A 15 -3.64 -17.74 -12.20
CA HIS A 15 -2.36 -17.91 -12.90
C HIS A 15 -1.20 -17.21 -12.17
N CYS A 16 -1.38 -15.96 -11.72
CA CYS A 16 -0.36 -15.26 -10.95
C CYS A 16 -0.04 -15.96 -9.63
N ILE A 17 -1.06 -16.50 -8.92
CA ILE A 17 -0.84 -17.24 -7.67
C ILE A 17 -0.10 -18.56 -7.93
N ASP A 18 -0.43 -19.28 -9.00
CA ASP A 18 0.26 -20.51 -9.36
C ASP A 18 1.75 -20.25 -9.71
N GLN A 19 2.06 -19.11 -10.35
CA GLN A 19 3.45 -18.67 -10.55
C GLN A 19 4.18 -18.43 -9.23
N VAL A 20 3.56 -17.73 -8.27
CA VAL A 20 4.14 -17.48 -6.94
C VAL A 20 4.42 -18.80 -6.22
N LEU A 21 3.46 -19.73 -6.21
CA LEU A 21 3.64 -21.04 -5.56
C LEU A 21 4.72 -21.91 -6.23
N SER A 22 4.86 -21.80 -7.55
CA SER A 22 5.93 -22.49 -8.28
C SER A 22 7.31 -21.98 -7.83
N ILE A 23 7.46 -20.66 -7.66
CA ILE A 23 8.70 -20.05 -7.18
C ILE A 23 8.98 -20.44 -5.71
N LEU A 24 7.96 -20.37 -4.84
CA LEU A 24 8.10 -20.71 -3.42
C LEU A 24 8.42 -22.20 -3.20
N SER A 25 7.98 -23.08 -4.10
CA SER A 25 8.28 -24.52 -4.02
C SER A 25 9.61 -24.92 -4.65
N ALA A 26 10.32 -24.01 -5.33
CA ALA A 26 11.59 -24.29 -6.00
C ALA A 26 12.81 -24.38 -5.07
N GLY A 27 12.62 -24.33 -3.74
CA GLY A 27 13.71 -24.46 -2.75
C GLY A 27 14.56 -23.20 -2.57
N HIS A 28 14.06 -22.03 -2.98
CA HIS A 28 14.69 -20.73 -2.71
C HIS A 28 14.35 -20.23 -1.30
N ASP A 29 15.29 -19.54 -0.64
CA ASP A 29 15.04 -18.89 0.64
C ASP A 29 14.54 -17.44 0.46
N ILE A 30 13.25 -17.30 0.12
CA ILE A 30 12.63 -16.00 -0.15
C ILE A 30 12.06 -15.42 1.15
N LYS A 31 12.58 -14.26 1.58
CA LYS A 31 12.16 -13.59 2.81
C LYS A 31 11.24 -12.39 2.61
N CYS A 32 11.21 -11.83 1.40
CA CYS A 32 10.49 -10.61 1.12
C CYS A 32 9.60 -10.75 -0.11
N MET A 33 8.41 -10.14 -0.07
CA MET A 33 7.53 -10.04 -1.24
C MET A 33 6.97 -8.62 -1.41
N PHE A 34 6.71 -8.26 -2.65
CA PHE A 34 5.88 -7.12 -3.03
C PHE A 34 4.57 -7.64 -3.60
N THR A 35 3.45 -7.13 -3.12
CA THR A 35 2.12 -7.59 -3.55
C THR A 35 1.06 -6.51 -3.36
N THR A 36 -0.17 -6.82 -3.76
CA THR A 36 -1.38 -6.02 -3.53
C THR A 36 -2.36 -6.79 -2.65
N PRO A 37 -3.34 -6.12 -2.00
CA PRO A 37 -4.35 -6.79 -1.16
C PRO A 37 -4.98 -8.03 -1.79
N LYS A 38 -5.47 -7.90 -3.03
CA LYS A 38 -6.17 -8.97 -3.75
C LYS A 38 -5.31 -10.19 -4.02
N LEU A 39 -4.03 -9.98 -4.37
CA LEU A 39 -3.11 -11.08 -4.63
C LEU A 39 -2.63 -11.72 -3.32
N LEU A 40 -2.45 -10.94 -2.26
CA LEU A 40 -2.13 -11.48 -0.93
C LEU A 40 -3.27 -12.35 -0.40
N GLU A 41 -4.51 -11.87 -0.47
CA GLU A 41 -5.70 -12.63 -0.07
C GLU A 41 -5.84 -13.94 -0.86
N ALA A 42 -5.66 -13.87 -2.19
CA ALA A 42 -5.72 -15.04 -3.06
C ALA A 42 -4.62 -16.05 -2.74
N LEU A 43 -3.39 -15.59 -2.45
CA LEU A 43 -2.29 -16.45 -2.02
C LEU A 43 -2.62 -17.15 -0.70
N CYS A 44 -3.06 -16.41 0.32
CA CYS A 44 -3.43 -16.97 1.61
C CYS A 44 -4.55 -18.02 1.48
N THR A 45 -5.59 -17.71 0.70
CA THR A 45 -6.71 -18.63 0.44
C THR A 45 -6.25 -19.91 -0.26
N LYS A 46 -5.33 -19.80 -1.23
CA LYS A 46 -4.78 -20.97 -1.94
C LYS A 46 -3.90 -21.82 -1.02
N LEU A 47 -3.12 -21.21 -0.13
CA LEU A 47 -2.33 -21.92 0.88
C LEU A 47 -3.22 -22.67 1.87
N GLU A 48 -4.29 -22.03 2.35
CA GLU A 48 -5.26 -22.65 3.26
C GLU A 48 -5.91 -23.90 2.65
N LYS A 49 -6.31 -23.82 1.37
CA LYS A 49 -6.81 -24.99 0.61
C LYS A 49 -5.81 -26.13 0.47
N GLN A 50 -4.51 -25.85 0.61
CA GLN A 50 -3.43 -26.84 0.63
C GLN A 50 -3.07 -27.30 2.05
N GLY A 51 -3.83 -26.90 3.07
CA GLY A 51 -3.55 -27.21 4.48
C GLY A 51 -2.32 -26.47 5.02
N LYS A 52 -1.93 -25.37 4.38
CA LYS A 52 -0.80 -24.51 4.77
C LYS A 52 -1.29 -23.17 5.29
N ASN A 53 -0.46 -22.50 6.06
CA ASN A 53 -0.65 -21.11 6.46
C ASN A 53 0.43 -20.22 5.82
N PHE A 54 0.33 -18.90 6.00
CA PHE A 54 1.27 -17.98 5.36
C PHE A 54 2.72 -18.15 5.86
N LYS A 55 2.93 -18.56 7.12
CA LYS A 55 4.30 -18.77 7.67
C LYS A 55 5.06 -19.86 6.92
N ASP A 56 4.34 -20.84 6.36
CA ASP A 56 4.94 -21.93 5.57
C ASP A 56 5.59 -21.44 4.27
N THR A 57 5.35 -20.20 3.84
CA THR A 57 6.02 -19.58 2.70
C THR A 57 7.46 -19.16 3.00
N GLY A 58 7.83 -19.00 4.27
CA GLY A 58 9.13 -18.47 4.70
C GLY A 58 9.29 -16.95 4.57
N ILE A 59 8.29 -16.24 4.04
CA ILE A 59 8.28 -14.78 3.88
C ILE A 59 8.06 -14.11 5.25
N THR A 60 8.93 -13.15 5.59
CA THR A 60 8.86 -12.38 6.84
C THR A 60 8.67 -10.89 6.60
N GLY A 61 8.89 -10.39 5.38
CA GLY A 61 8.68 -9.00 4.99
C GLY A 61 7.72 -8.86 3.81
N ILE A 62 6.69 -8.03 3.95
CA ILE A 62 5.70 -7.80 2.89
C ILE A 62 5.58 -6.30 2.65
N PHE A 63 5.91 -5.86 1.44
CA PHE A 63 5.54 -4.55 0.94
C PHE A 63 4.21 -4.68 0.23
N SER A 64 3.20 -4.01 0.76
CA SER A 64 1.85 -4.13 0.23
C SER A 64 1.41 -2.81 -0.38
N GLY A 65 1.38 -2.78 -1.71
CA GLY A 65 1.13 -1.59 -2.51
C GLY A 65 -0.32 -1.50 -3.00
N GLY A 66 -0.68 -0.31 -3.49
CA GLY A 66 -1.99 -0.01 -4.05
C GLY A 66 -2.88 0.79 -3.09
N THR A 67 -3.89 1.45 -3.66
CA THR A 67 -4.82 2.33 -2.91
C THR A 67 -6.05 1.59 -2.38
N GLU A 68 -6.12 0.27 -2.54
CA GLU A 68 -7.23 -0.57 -2.04
C GLU A 68 -7.03 -1.04 -0.59
N PHE A 69 -5.97 -0.55 0.07
CA PHE A 69 -5.67 -0.89 1.44
C PHE A 69 -6.65 -0.24 2.41
N THR A 70 -7.28 -1.06 3.26
CA THR A 70 -8.14 -0.59 4.34
C THR A 70 -7.56 -1.00 5.70
N PRO A 71 -7.87 -0.25 6.79
CA PRO A 71 -7.55 -0.69 8.14
C PRO A 71 -8.08 -2.10 8.45
N GLN A 72 -9.29 -2.42 7.97
CA GLN A 72 -9.90 -3.73 8.19
C GLN A 72 -9.15 -4.86 7.46
N PHE A 73 -8.74 -4.65 6.21
CA PHE A 73 -7.94 -5.64 5.49
C PHE A 73 -6.57 -5.86 6.17
N THR A 74 -5.94 -4.77 6.62
CA THR A 74 -4.66 -4.82 7.34
C THR A 74 -4.79 -5.60 8.64
N ARG A 75 -5.84 -5.32 9.40
CA ARG A 75 -6.21 -6.07 10.60
C ARG A 75 -6.36 -7.55 10.31
N PHE A 76 -7.17 -7.90 9.31
CA PHE A 76 -7.44 -9.30 8.97
C PHE A 76 -6.17 -10.05 8.55
N CYS A 77 -5.29 -9.41 7.75
CA CYS A 77 -4.02 -10.02 7.39
C CYS A 77 -3.15 -10.31 8.63
N ILE A 78 -3.04 -9.35 9.54
CA ILE A 78 -2.20 -9.48 10.74
C ILE A 78 -2.80 -10.50 11.71
N GLU A 79 -4.07 -10.38 12.06
CA GLU A 79 -4.72 -11.23 13.06
C GLU A 79 -4.94 -12.65 12.54
N GLU A 80 -5.44 -12.81 11.31
CA GLU A 80 -5.92 -14.10 10.80
C GLU A 80 -4.89 -14.78 9.89
N TYR A 81 -4.39 -14.10 8.85
CA TYR A 81 -3.49 -14.75 7.88
C TYR A 81 -2.07 -14.98 8.43
N PHE A 82 -1.53 -14.03 9.18
CA PHE A 82 -0.18 -14.12 9.74
C PHE A 82 -0.17 -14.74 11.13
N GLY A 83 -1.33 -14.80 11.80
CA GLY A 83 -1.46 -15.36 13.14
C GLY A 83 -0.80 -14.47 14.20
N GLY A 84 -1.05 -13.16 14.14
CA GLY A 84 -0.70 -12.20 15.16
C GLY A 84 0.25 -11.09 14.70
N SER A 85 0.57 -10.21 15.65
CA SER A 85 1.47 -9.07 15.44
C SER A 85 2.84 -9.52 14.95
N PRO A 86 3.65 -8.64 14.32
CA PRO A 86 4.99 -9.01 13.85
C PRO A 86 5.91 -9.61 14.92
N LYS A 87 5.68 -9.27 16.20
CA LYS A 87 6.41 -9.86 17.34
C LYS A 87 6.04 -11.33 17.60
N GLU A 88 4.80 -11.71 17.30
CA GLU A 88 4.26 -13.06 17.51
C GLU A 88 4.41 -13.92 16.26
N SER A 89 4.08 -13.36 15.09
CA SER A 89 4.09 -14.08 13.81
C SER A 89 5.46 -14.11 13.15
N GLY A 90 6.35 -13.16 13.46
CA GLY A 90 7.60 -12.93 12.73
C GLY A 90 7.38 -12.33 11.33
N ILE A 91 6.14 -11.97 10.98
CA ILE A 91 5.78 -11.43 9.66
C ILE A 91 5.47 -9.94 9.81
N TYR A 92 6.22 -9.11 9.10
CA TYR A 92 6.03 -7.68 9.04
C TYR A 92 5.47 -7.26 7.68
N MET A 93 4.25 -6.75 7.68
CA MET A 93 3.64 -6.13 6.51
C MET A 93 3.66 -4.61 6.66
N THR A 94 4.22 -3.93 5.66
CA THR A 94 4.19 -2.47 5.53
C THR A 94 3.32 -2.09 4.34
N PRO A 95 2.14 -1.49 4.56
CA PRO A 95 1.46 -0.74 3.54
C PRO A 95 2.38 0.35 2.96
N THR A 96 2.38 0.49 1.64
CA THR A 96 3.18 1.48 0.92
C THR A 96 2.35 2.24 -0.09
N TYR A 97 2.48 3.56 -0.08
CA TYR A 97 2.00 4.45 -1.14
C TYR A 97 3.19 4.85 -2.02
N GLY A 98 3.05 4.82 -3.34
CA GLY A 98 4.20 5.06 -4.20
C GLY A 98 3.84 5.32 -5.65
N ASN A 99 4.76 6.00 -6.33
CA ASN A 99 4.73 6.22 -7.77
C ASN A 99 6.16 6.42 -8.29
N THR A 100 6.32 6.53 -9.61
CA THR A 100 7.62 6.64 -10.26
C THR A 100 8.44 7.86 -9.81
N LEU A 101 7.78 8.98 -9.50
CA LEU A 101 8.45 10.23 -9.12
C LEU A 101 8.94 10.19 -7.66
N MET A 102 8.19 9.54 -6.77
CA MET A 102 8.48 9.49 -5.33
C MET A 102 9.30 8.26 -4.92
N GLY A 103 9.09 7.11 -5.57
CA GLY A 103 9.41 5.80 -5.00
C GLY A 103 8.33 5.37 -4.00
N LEU A 104 8.74 4.85 -2.84
CA LEU A 104 7.83 4.32 -1.82
C LEU A 104 7.81 5.22 -0.58
N ALA A 105 6.61 5.64 -0.20
CA ALA A 105 6.28 6.16 1.12
C ALA A 105 5.80 5.00 2.00
N CYS A 106 6.63 4.58 2.95
CA CYS A 106 6.27 3.54 3.90
C CYS A 106 5.31 4.10 4.95
N SER A 107 4.50 3.20 5.50
CA SER A 107 3.69 3.54 6.66
C SER A 107 4.48 3.49 7.96
N LYS A 108 4.03 4.21 8.98
CA LYS A 108 4.40 3.90 10.36
C LYS A 108 3.91 2.48 10.73
N PRO A 109 4.47 1.81 11.74
CA PRO A 109 3.95 0.52 12.18
C PRO A 109 2.45 0.57 12.45
N VAL A 110 1.69 -0.33 11.81
CA VAL A 110 0.24 -0.40 11.88
C VAL A 110 -0.17 -1.50 12.86
N GLY A 111 -1.12 -1.25 13.75
CA GLY A 111 -1.59 -2.28 14.69
C GLY A 111 -2.87 -1.92 15.45
N ALA A 112 -3.22 -2.75 16.43
CA ALA A 112 -4.46 -2.55 17.20
C ALA A 112 -4.47 -1.21 17.98
N ALA A 113 -3.31 -0.73 18.44
CA ALA A 113 -3.19 0.49 19.25
C ALA A 113 -3.64 1.76 18.51
N ASP A 114 -3.59 1.77 17.17
CA ASP A 114 -4.04 2.89 16.34
C ASP A 114 -5.20 2.53 15.41
N GLY A 115 -5.95 1.47 15.76
CA GLY A 115 -7.10 1.02 14.98
C GLY A 115 -6.73 0.58 13.57
N TYR A 116 -5.49 0.12 13.37
CA TYR A 116 -4.91 -0.23 12.09
C TYR A 116 -4.90 0.94 11.07
N LYS A 117 -4.89 2.20 11.55
CA LYS A 117 -4.81 3.37 10.67
C LYS A 117 -3.51 3.36 9.88
N ILE A 118 -3.63 3.49 8.57
CA ILE A 118 -2.49 3.49 7.66
C ILE A 118 -2.11 4.93 7.34
N THR A 119 -0.93 5.35 7.79
CA THR A 119 -0.36 6.67 7.49
C THR A 119 0.97 6.51 6.79
N TYR A 120 1.09 7.06 5.59
CA TYR A 120 2.28 7.02 4.75
C TYR A 120 3.13 8.28 4.95
N TYR A 121 4.45 8.12 4.92
CA TYR A 121 5.41 9.23 5.03
C TYR A 121 6.35 9.22 3.84
N ALA A 122 6.37 10.32 3.08
CA ALA A 122 7.23 10.46 1.91
C ALA A 122 8.72 10.35 2.30
N PRO A 123 9.59 9.79 1.45
CA PRO A 123 11.02 9.63 1.74
C PRO A 123 11.76 10.97 1.59
N GLN A 124 11.58 11.87 2.57
CA GLN A 124 12.31 13.13 2.61
C GLN A 124 13.82 12.91 2.86
N PRO A 125 14.69 13.76 2.28
CA PRO A 125 14.39 14.95 1.48
C PRO A 125 14.17 14.68 -0.01
N ARG A 126 14.29 13.43 -0.48
CA ARG A 126 14.19 13.07 -1.90
C ARG A 126 12.81 13.39 -2.49
N ALA A 127 11.77 13.19 -1.69
CA ALA A 127 10.40 13.45 -2.10
C ALA A 127 9.58 13.99 -0.92
N VAL A 128 8.78 15.02 -1.18
CA VAL A 128 7.94 15.70 -0.20
C VAL A 128 6.49 15.60 -0.67
N ILE A 129 5.61 15.11 0.19
CA ILE A 129 4.16 15.19 0.00
C ILE A 129 3.63 16.34 0.83
N GLU A 130 2.80 17.16 0.21
CA GLU A 130 1.90 18.09 0.87
C GLU A 130 0.46 17.71 0.53
N VAL A 131 -0.44 17.89 1.49
CA VAL A 131 -1.89 17.79 1.25
C VAL A 131 -2.43 19.20 1.11
N VAL A 132 -2.88 19.55 -0.09
CA VAL A 132 -3.30 20.92 -0.45
C VAL A 132 -4.80 21.00 -0.68
N ASP A 133 -5.34 22.21 -0.53
CA ASP A 133 -6.74 22.50 -0.78
C ASP A 133 -7.16 22.02 -2.18
N PHE A 134 -8.39 21.54 -2.32
CA PHE A 134 -8.85 20.97 -3.59
C PHE A 134 -8.92 22.01 -4.71
N ASP A 135 -9.21 23.26 -4.34
CA ASP A 135 -9.40 24.37 -5.27
C ASP A 135 -8.17 25.29 -5.35
N ASP A 136 -7.30 25.27 -4.32
CA ASP A 136 -6.08 26.08 -4.26
C ASP A 136 -4.82 25.25 -3.91
N PRO A 137 -3.98 24.89 -4.90
CA PRO A 137 -2.80 24.06 -4.68
C PRO A 137 -1.66 24.77 -3.91
N LEU A 138 -1.79 26.07 -3.64
CA LEU A 138 -0.83 26.84 -2.84
C LEU A 138 -1.12 26.77 -1.34
N LYS A 139 -2.33 26.33 -0.96
CA LYS A 139 -2.77 26.28 0.43
C LYS A 139 -2.69 24.85 0.95
N VAL A 140 -1.80 24.62 1.92
CA VAL A 140 -1.74 23.35 2.66
C VAL A 140 -2.92 23.29 3.63
N VAL A 141 -3.65 22.17 3.65
CA VAL A 141 -4.80 22.00 4.57
C VAL A 141 -4.34 21.76 6.01
N PRO A 142 -5.14 22.10 7.04
CA PRO A 142 -4.85 21.72 8.43
C PRO A 142 -4.65 20.21 8.64
N HIS A 143 -4.00 19.80 9.73
CA HIS A 143 -3.95 18.38 10.11
C HIS A 143 -5.36 17.85 10.41
N GLY A 144 -5.66 16.65 9.92
CA GLY A 144 -7.00 16.04 9.99
C GLY A 144 -7.93 16.41 8.84
N ASP A 145 -7.57 17.41 8.02
CA ASP A 145 -8.37 17.78 6.85
C ASP A 145 -7.90 17.00 5.60
N SER A 146 -8.85 16.80 4.68
CA SER A 146 -8.59 16.15 3.40
C SER A 146 -8.26 17.16 2.31
N GLY A 147 -7.36 16.77 1.40
CA GLY A 147 -6.96 17.58 0.25
C GLY A 147 -6.36 16.74 -0.87
N ARG A 148 -5.95 17.40 -1.96
CA ARG A 148 -5.24 16.75 -3.06
C ARG A 148 -3.77 16.57 -2.70
N VAL A 149 -3.18 15.46 -3.16
CA VAL A 149 -1.75 15.21 -2.97
C VAL A 149 -0.92 16.07 -3.93
N LYS A 150 0.02 16.84 -3.39
CA LYS A 150 1.03 17.60 -4.13
C LYS A 150 2.40 17.02 -3.81
N LEU A 151 3.08 16.51 -4.83
CA LEU A 151 4.39 15.87 -4.74
C LEU A 151 5.49 16.80 -5.25
N THR A 152 6.55 16.98 -4.46
CA THR A 152 7.81 17.55 -4.93
C THR A 152 8.89 16.48 -4.89
N THR A 153 9.53 16.21 -6.04
CA THR A 153 10.69 15.31 -6.13
C THR A 153 11.96 16.13 -6.28
N LEU A 154 12.97 15.82 -5.48
CA LEU A 154 14.29 16.44 -5.51
C LEU A 154 15.38 15.38 -5.33
N THR A 155 15.97 14.93 -6.45
CA THR A 155 17.18 14.10 -6.46
C THR A 155 18.32 14.86 -7.14
N LYS A 156 19.51 14.26 -7.22
CA LYS A 156 20.65 14.88 -7.93
C LYS A 156 20.37 15.01 -9.44
N GLU A 157 19.55 14.11 -9.97
CA GLU A 157 19.27 13.94 -11.40
C GLU A 157 17.96 14.60 -11.84
N LEU A 158 17.01 14.82 -10.91
CA LEU A 158 15.65 15.26 -11.24
C LEU A 158 15.09 16.21 -10.18
N PHE A 159 14.50 17.31 -10.66
CA PHE A 159 13.69 18.20 -9.84
C PHE A 159 12.31 18.40 -10.48
N VAL A 160 11.26 18.02 -9.76
CA VAL A 160 9.86 18.22 -10.15
C VAL A 160 9.13 18.89 -8.99
N PRO A 161 8.93 20.22 -9.01
CA PRO A 161 8.24 20.93 -7.96
C PRO A 161 6.72 20.85 -8.10
N GLY A 162 6.02 20.51 -7.01
CA GLY A 162 4.58 20.72 -6.87
C GLY A 162 3.70 19.97 -7.88
N PHE A 163 4.10 18.76 -8.30
CA PHE A 163 3.29 17.91 -9.16
C PHE A 163 2.00 17.49 -8.45
N LEU A 164 0.85 17.85 -9.00
CA LEU A 164 -0.44 17.47 -8.44
C LEU A 164 -0.78 16.04 -8.84
N GLU A 165 -0.74 15.14 -7.86
CA GLU A 165 -1.01 13.72 -8.04
C GLU A 165 -2.48 13.46 -8.40
N ARG A 166 -2.74 12.22 -8.78
CA ARG A 166 -4.10 11.72 -9.06
C ARG A 166 -4.80 11.16 -7.83
N ASP A 167 -4.26 11.45 -6.65
CA ASP A 167 -4.75 10.95 -5.37
C ASP A 167 -5.13 12.10 -4.44
N GLU A 168 -6.03 11.80 -3.50
CA GLU A 168 -6.39 12.64 -2.35
C GLU A 168 -6.21 11.86 -1.05
N GLY A 169 -6.10 12.57 0.07
CA GLY A 169 -6.00 11.96 1.40
C GLY A 169 -6.08 12.98 2.52
N GLU A 170 -6.00 12.49 3.76
CA GLU A 170 -6.02 13.28 4.99
C GLU A 170 -4.59 13.63 5.41
N ARG A 171 -4.35 14.89 5.79
CA ARG A 171 -3.04 15.34 6.29
C ARG A 171 -2.82 14.84 7.72
N GLU A 172 -1.75 14.09 7.94
CA GLU A 172 -1.42 13.51 9.25
C GLU A 172 -0.28 14.23 9.95
N GLN A 173 -0.27 14.10 11.27
CA GLN A 173 0.82 14.57 12.12
C GLN A 173 2.15 13.86 11.81
N PRO A 174 3.30 14.49 12.13
CA PRO A 174 4.60 13.82 12.13
C PRO A 174 4.66 12.59 13.04
N TYR A 175 5.56 11.68 12.70
CA TYR A 175 5.88 10.50 13.51
C TYR A 175 7.35 10.53 13.96
N ALA A 176 7.68 9.94 15.11
CA ALA A 176 9.04 10.02 15.67
C ALA A 176 10.16 9.62 14.67
N LYS A 177 9.92 8.61 13.83
CA LYS A 177 10.86 8.17 12.78
C LYS A 177 10.77 9.01 11.50
N TYR A 178 9.65 9.67 11.27
CA TYR A 178 9.34 10.48 10.10
C TYR A 178 8.89 11.87 10.59
N PRO A 179 9.83 12.76 10.97
CA PRO A 179 9.53 14.04 11.63
C PRO A 179 9.00 15.10 10.66
N TRP A 180 8.10 14.71 9.77
CA TRP A 180 7.37 15.52 8.80
C TRP A 180 5.96 14.95 8.61
N ASP A 181 5.08 15.73 7.99
CA ASP A 181 3.68 15.35 7.83
C ASP A 181 3.51 14.04 7.04
N GLY A 182 2.53 13.26 7.48
CA GLY A 182 2.09 12.05 6.78
C GLY A 182 0.81 12.29 5.97
N ILE A 183 0.38 11.23 5.30
CA ILE A 183 -0.92 11.18 4.63
C ILE A 183 -1.63 9.85 4.90
N SER A 184 -2.92 9.88 5.18
CA SER A 184 -3.75 8.68 5.31
C SER A 184 -4.95 8.71 4.36
N GLY A 185 -5.68 7.60 4.27
CA GLY A 185 -6.91 7.52 3.49
C GLY A 185 -6.71 7.75 1.98
N VAL A 186 -5.50 7.47 1.47
CA VAL A 186 -5.12 7.71 0.08
C VAL A 186 -6.04 6.97 -0.87
N LYS A 187 -6.66 7.71 -1.78
CA LYS A 187 -7.61 7.19 -2.77
C LYS A 187 -7.58 8.05 -4.03
N PRO A 188 -8.12 7.55 -5.17
CA PRO A 188 -8.21 8.34 -6.38
C PRO A 188 -8.90 9.69 -6.14
N TRP A 189 -8.31 10.75 -6.67
CA TRP A 189 -8.82 12.11 -6.52
C TRP A 189 -10.22 12.24 -7.12
N ARG A 190 -11.14 12.85 -6.35
CA ARG A 190 -12.57 12.98 -6.71
C ARG A 190 -12.81 13.65 -8.06
N GLY A 191 -11.92 14.55 -8.50
CA GLY A 191 -12.03 15.25 -9.78
C GLY A 191 -11.92 14.34 -11.01
N ILE A 192 -11.37 13.13 -10.86
CA ILE A 192 -11.16 12.15 -11.94
C ILE A 192 -11.79 10.77 -11.67
N ALA A 193 -12.25 10.53 -10.44
CA ALA A 193 -12.72 9.22 -9.96
C ALA A 193 -13.85 8.60 -10.81
N ALA A 194 -14.66 9.41 -11.50
CA ALA A 194 -15.71 8.92 -12.39
C ALA A 194 -15.20 8.10 -13.60
N THR A 195 -13.89 8.13 -13.89
CA THR A 195 -13.33 7.52 -15.12
C THR A 195 -12.37 6.35 -14.88
N THR A 196 -11.96 6.11 -13.62
CA THR A 196 -10.84 5.22 -13.30
C THR A 196 -11.32 3.91 -12.68
N THR A 197 -10.93 2.78 -13.28
CA THR A 197 -11.08 1.46 -12.67
C THR A 197 -9.82 1.18 -11.85
N VAL A 198 -9.96 0.90 -10.56
CA VAL A 198 -8.82 0.46 -9.73
C VAL A 198 -8.44 -0.95 -10.17
N GLY A 199 -7.21 -1.11 -10.63
CA GLY A 199 -6.67 -2.37 -11.15
C GLY A 199 -5.63 -2.96 -10.22
N VAL A 200 -5.32 -4.24 -10.43
CA VAL A 200 -4.14 -4.88 -9.85
C VAL A 200 -2.97 -4.48 -10.75
N TYR A 201 -2.02 -3.70 -10.22
CA TYR A 201 -0.74 -3.41 -10.88
C TYR A 201 0.29 -4.45 -10.49
#